data_AF-A0A9P5QE19-F1
#
_entry.id   AF-A0A9P5QE19-F1
#
_cell.length_a   1.000
_cell.length_b   1.000
_cell.length_c   1.000
_cell.angle_alpha   90.00
_cell.angle_beta   90.00
_cell.angle_gamma   90.00
#
_symmetry.space_group_name_H-M   'P 1'
#
loop_
_entity.id
_entity.type
_entity.pdbx_description
1 polymer ?
#
loop_
_entity_poly.entity_id
_entity_poly.type
_entity_poly.pdbx_seq_one_letter_code
_entity_poly.pdbx_strand_id
1 'polypeptide(L)'
;MPILYNDPWCAQYFKNVRCPANIIIPTEDWHAWSLFPDHRWIYDKLAVALSQGLQAAPHGVLPPFYPVFSKPITNLRSMGAGSLAIPDEATYRKSLQPGHFWSTLLTGRHISTDAAILDGEIVWCRHTTGVAAGDGTFDYWHIHVETMPEIEKWCGDWVRKHLSGYTGMANFETIGSRIIEAHLRFADQWPDLYGQGWVDAMVRLYAEKRWDFDDSVRHDQYSVVLWAPHGRTYRHPSASSVARARAEPGVVSVQITFYEDLDPSEHSNPPGGFRLAIVNASSLAAGRRAIEVLRESIVYLDSKIVRKTVLQMSSL
;
A
#
# COMPACT_ATOMS: atom_id res chain seq x y z
N MET A 1 -11.99 -17.48 2.37
CA MET A 1 -11.30 -17.56 1.07
C MET A 1 -9.80 -17.70 1.37
N PRO A 2 -9.03 -18.56 0.69
CA PRO A 2 -7.62 -18.82 1.01
C PRO A 2 -6.67 -17.62 0.81
N ILE A 3 -7.03 -16.66 -0.06
CA ILE A 3 -6.36 -15.36 -0.14
C ILE A 3 -7.10 -14.41 0.81
N LEU A 4 -6.41 -13.89 1.82
CA LEU A 4 -7.00 -13.09 2.89
C LEU A 4 -6.92 -11.60 2.54
N TYR A 5 -8.04 -11.03 2.07
CA TYR A 5 -8.24 -9.59 1.92
C TYR A 5 -9.30 -9.09 2.89
N ASN A 6 -9.14 -7.86 3.39
CA ASN A 6 -10.14 -7.22 4.25
C ASN A 6 -11.19 -6.46 3.41
N ASP A 7 -10.74 -5.83 2.35
CA ASP A 7 -11.58 -4.98 1.52
C ASP A 7 -12.28 -5.76 0.39
N PRO A 8 -13.62 -5.76 0.31
CA PRO A 8 -14.37 -6.49 -0.73
C PRO A 8 -14.04 -6.06 -2.15
N TRP A 9 -13.53 -4.84 -2.37
CA TRP A 9 -13.12 -4.38 -3.70
C TRP A 9 -11.89 -5.14 -4.21
N CYS A 10 -11.07 -5.73 -3.33
CA CYS A 10 -9.94 -6.61 -3.70
C CYS A 10 -10.40 -7.96 -4.25
N ALA A 11 -11.64 -8.40 -3.94
CA ALA A 11 -12.16 -9.69 -4.36
C ALA A 11 -12.11 -9.89 -5.89
N GLN A 12 -12.22 -8.80 -6.66
CA GLN A 12 -12.21 -8.85 -8.12
C GLN A 12 -10.89 -9.40 -8.68
N TYR A 13 -9.77 -9.21 -7.98
CA TYR A 13 -8.45 -9.69 -8.42
C TYR A 13 -8.31 -11.21 -8.29
N PHE A 14 -9.08 -11.82 -7.38
CA PHE A 14 -8.90 -13.21 -6.96
C PHE A 14 -10.07 -14.11 -7.34
N LYS A 15 -11.19 -13.55 -7.82
CA LYS A 15 -12.46 -14.26 -8.06
C LYS A 15 -12.33 -15.52 -8.92
N ASN A 16 -11.45 -15.51 -9.92
CA ASN A 16 -11.31 -16.60 -10.89
C ASN A 16 -10.06 -17.46 -10.66
N VAL A 17 -9.34 -17.26 -9.54
CA VAL A 17 -8.08 -17.95 -9.26
C VAL A 17 -8.34 -19.19 -8.41
N ARG A 18 -7.80 -20.32 -8.85
CA ARG A 18 -7.90 -21.57 -8.10
C ARG A 18 -6.81 -21.60 -7.02
N CYS A 19 -7.18 -21.30 -5.79
CA CYS A 19 -6.29 -21.43 -4.63
C CYS A 19 -6.76 -22.59 -3.72
N PRO A 20 -5.88 -23.55 -3.36
CA PRO A 20 -6.26 -24.67 -2.49
C PRO A 20 -6.72 -24.18 -1.11
N ALA A 21 -7.72 -24.84 -0.52
CA ALA A 21 -8.36 -24.39 0.72
C ALA A 21 -7.43 -24.34 1.94
N ASN A 22 -6.35 -25.13 1.93
CA ASN A 22 -5.33 -25.19 2.98
C ASN A 22 -4.17 -24.20 2.79
N ILE A 23 -4.16 -23.42 1.70
CA ILE A 23 -3.13 -22.43 1.43
C ILE A 23 -3.66 -21.07 1.86
N ILE A 24 -2.92 -20.38 2.72
CA ILE A 24 -3.31 -19.07 3.22
C ILE A 24 -2.31 -18.03 2.71
N ILE A 25 -2.81 -17.01 2.01
CA ILE A 25 -1.99 -15.94 1.43
C ILE A 25 -2.44 -14.61 2.04
N PRO A 26 -1.58 -13.90 2.79
CA PRO A 26 -1.96 -12.61 3.38
C PRO A 26 -1.87 -11.48 2.35
N THR A 27 -2.85 -10.59 2.34
CA THR A 27 -2.73 -9.26 1.71
C THR A 27 -2.59 -8.14 2.76
N GLU A 28 -2.59 -8.49 4.04
CA GLU A 28 -2.58 -7.56 5.17
C GLU A 28 -1.48 -7.90 6.18
N ASP A 29 -0.90 -6.89 6.80
CA ASP A 29 0.28 -7.05 7.65
C ASP A 29 -0.01 -7.82 8.95
N TRP A 30 -1.19 -7.67 9.55
CA TRP A 30 -1.53 -8.43 10.77
C TRP A 30 -1.78 -9.93 10.50
N HIS A 31 -2.28 -10.26 9.30
CA HIS A 31 -2.38 -11.66 8.87
C HIS A 31 -0.99 -12.24 8.64
N ALA A 32 -0.13 -11.52 7.91
CA ALA A 32 1.24 -11.95 7.64
C ALA A 32 2.07 -12.09 8.93
N TRP A 33 1.92 -11.17 9.89
CA TRP A 33 2.50 -11.26 11.23
C TRP A 33 2.18 -12.58 11.94
N SER A 34 0.94 -13.06 11.79
CA SER A 34 0.48 -14.30 12.41
C SER A 34 0.95 -15.54 11.66
N LEU A 35 1.06 -15.45 10.32
CA LEU A 35 1.44 -16.57 9.45
C LEU A 35 2.95 -16.85 9.43
N PHE A 36 3.79 -15.84 9.65
CA PHE A 36 5.23 -15.94 9.50
C PHE A 36 5.98 -15.56 10.80
N PRO A 37 5.84 -16.34 11.89
CA PRO A 37 6.42 -15.99 13.19
C PRO A 37 7.95 -15.87 13.18
N ASP A 38 8.63 -16.62 12.31
CA ASP A 38 10.10 -16.60 12.22
C ASP A 38 10.63 -15.36 11.47
N HIS A 39 9.80 -14.74 10.63
CA HIS A 39 10.19 -13.62 9.76
C HIS A 39 9.50 -12.29 10.14
N ARG A 40 8.48 -12.30 11.01
CA ARG A 40 7.73 -11.08 11.40
C ARG A 40 8.56 -10.01 12.09
N TRP A 41 9.80 -10.30 12.50
CA TRP A 41 10.70 -9.29 13.07
C TRP A 41 10.94 -8.12 12.10
N ILE A 42 10.76 -8.31 10.78
CA ILE A 42 10.93 -7.23 9.80
C ILE A 42 9.97 -6.06 10.00
N TYR A 43 8.86 -6.26 10.72
CA TYR A 43 7.93 -5.20 11.09
C TYR A 43 8.48 -4.28 12.21
N ASP A 44 9.61 -4.63 12.81
CA ASP A 44 10.42 -3.72 13.64
C ASP A 44 11.31 -2.86 12.72
N LYS A 45 10.88 -1.62 12.50
CA LYS A 45 11.57 -0.65 11.64
C LYS A 45 12.93 -0.23 12.19
N LEU A 46 13.14 -0.29 13.51
CA LEU A 46 14.43 -0.03 14.12
C LEU A 46 15.39 -1.19 13.81
N ALA A 47 14.93 -2.44 13.96
CA ALA A 47 15.72 -3.62 13.61
C ALA A 47 16.09 -3.63 12.12
N VAL A 48 15.16 -3.29 11.23
CA VAL A 48 15.44 -3.14 9.78
C VAL A 48 16.48 -2.04 9.53
N ALA A 49 16.37 -0.87 10.16
CA ALA A 49 17.36 0.19 10.02
C ALA A 49 18.76 -0.25 10.48
N LEU A 50 18.86 -0.90 11.64
CA LEU A 50 20.12 -1.39 12.19
C LEU A 50 20.74 -2.52 11.35
N SER A 51 19.91 -3.44 10.83
CA SER A 51 20.36 -4.61 10.04
C SER A 51 21.13 -4.24 8.77
N GLN A 52 20.85 -3.05 8.22
CA GLN A 52 21.48 -2.52 7.02
C GLN A 52 22.52 -1.42 7.32
N GLY A 53 22.86 -1.22 8.60
CA GLY A 53 23.91 -0.30 9.04
C GLY A 53 23.51 1.18 9.14
N LEU A 54 22.21 1.50 9.16
CA LEU A 54 21.78 2.88 9.44
C LEU A 54 22.01 3.22 10.91
N GLN A 55 22.40 4.45 11.19
CA GLN A 55 22.42 4.95 12.56
C GLN A 55 20.97 5.19 12.99
N ALA A 56 20.54 4.48 14.02
CA ALA A 56 19.19 4.54 14.55
C ALA A 56 19.18 4.14 16.01
N ALA A 57 18.24 4.68 16.78
CA ALA A 57 18.02 4.28 18.17
C ALA A 57 16.58 4.60 18.62
N PRO A 58 16.05 3.88 19.62
CA PRO A 58 14.74 4.21 20.20
C PRO A 58 14.77 5.62 20.81
N HIS A 59 13.61 6.25 20.87
CA HIS A 59 13.45 7.51 21.61
C HIS A 59 13.94 7.35 23.06
N GLY A 60 14.67 8.36 23.55
CA GLY A 60 15.38 8.34 24.84
C GLY A 60 16.90 8.22 24.70
N VAL A 61 17.39 7.69 23.57
CA VAL A 61 18.81 7.75 23.19
C VAL A 61 19.03 8.98 22.32
N LEU A 62 19.98 9.86 22.64
CA LEU A 62 20.21 11.07 21.86
C LEU A 62 20.86 10.75 20.50
N PRO A 63 20.35 11.30 19.39
CA PRO A 63 21.04 11.34 18.11
C PRO A 63 22.42 12.00 18.22
N PRO A 64 23.47 11.45 17.60
CA PRO A 64 24.78 12.10 17.55
C PRO A 64 24.87 13.20 16.48
N PHE A 65 23.84 13.37 15.65
CA PHE A 65 23.74 14.37 14.59
C PHE A 65 22.27 14.72 14.34
N TYR A 66 22.08 15.82 13.62
CA TYR A 66 20.79 16.27 13.11
C TYR A 66 20.97 16.82 11.69
N PRO A 67 19.93 16.78 10.82
CA PRO A 67 18.60 16.25 11.08
C PRO A 67 18.54 14.71 11.13
N VAL A 68 17.54 14.18 11.84
CA VAL A 68 17.17 12.74 11.84
C VAL A 68 15.71 12.57 11.45
N PHE A 69 15.33 11.34 11.09
CA PHE A 69 13.94 10.98 10.84
C PHE A 69 13.38 10.14 11.97
N SER A 70 12.20 10.49 12.49
CA SER A 70 11.50 9.76 13.54
C SER A 70 10.21 9.16 13.03
N LYS A 71 9.87 7.96 13.51
CA LYS A 71 8.59 7.27 13.26
C LYS A 71 8.35 6.16 14.29
N PRO A 72 7.13 5.58 14.38
CA PRO A 72 6.88 4.39 15.19
C PRO A 72 7.79 3.21 14.81
N ILE A 73 8.23 2.44 15.80
CA ILE A 73 9.01 1.19 15.60
C ILE A 73 8.18 0.15 14.85
N THR A 74 6.90 0.00 15.21
CA THR A 74 5.96 -0.90 14.54
C THR A 74 4.63 -0.19 14.31
N ASN A 75 4.08 -0.31 13.10
CA ASN A 75 2.75 0.15 12.75
C ASN A 75 2.16 -0.76 11.67
N LEU A 76 1.38 -1.76 12.09
CA LEU A 76 0.76 -2.74 11.18
C LEU A 76 -0.48 -2.20 10.46
N ARG A 77 -0.95 -1.00 10.80
CA ARG A 77 -2.07 -0.32 10.12
C ARG A 77 -1.59 0.64 9.03
N SER A 78 -0.27 0.72 8.80
CA SER A 78 0.36 1.54 7.76
C SER A 78 0.02 3.05 7.86
N MET A 79 0.10 3.80 6.76
CA MET A 79 -0.26 5.22 6.59
C MET A 79 0.77 6.28 7.02
N GLY A 80 1.99 5.89 7.39
CA GLY A 80 3.05 6.86 7.73
C GLY A 80 2.77 7.73 8.96
N ALA A 81 1.71 7.44 9.73
CA ALA A 81 1.30 8.22 10.89
C ALA A 81 2.40 8.33 11.95
N GLY A 82 2.59 9.53 12.50
CA GLY A 82 3.59 9.80 13.53
C GLY A 82 5.04 9.94 13.01
N SER A 83 5.24 10.05 11.70
CA SER A 83 6.57 10.26 11.11
C SER A 83 6.91 11.73 10.96
N LEU A 84 8.14 12.14 11.31
CA LEU A 84 8.62 13.51 11.12
C LEU A 84 10.15 13.60 10.96
N ALA A 85 10.61 14.61 10.22
CA ALA A 85 12.01 15.03 10.27
C ALA A 85 12.24 15.89 11.53
N ILE A 86 13.32 15.62 12.26
CA ILE A 86 13.71 16.31 13.48
C ILE A 86 14.99 17.10 13.19
N PRO A 87 14.93 18.45 13.16
CA PRO A 87 16.04 19.28 12.71
C PRO A 87 17.13 19.51 13.77
N ASP A 88 16.80 19.35 15.05
CA ASP A 88 17.70 19.66 16.16
C ASP A 88 17.31 18.93 17.46
N GLU A 89 18.19 19.01 18.45
CA GLU A 89 18.02 18.38 19.76
C GLU A 89 16.84 18.96 20.56
N ALA A 90 16.61 20.26 20.47
CA ALA A 90 15.50 20.91 21.18
C ALA A 90 14.14 20.37 20.70
N THR A 91 14.01 20.14 19.39
CA THR A 91 12.85 19.51 18.76
C THR A 91 12.76 18.04 19.15
N TYR A 92 13.87 17.30 19.12
CA TYR A 92 13.92 15.89 19.55
C TYR A 92 13.37 15.69 20.97
N ARG A 93 13.82 16.52 21.92
CA ARG A 93 13.39 16.44 23.32
C ARG A 93 11.90 16.71 23.50
N LYS A 94 11.31 17.57 22.65
CA LYS A 94 9.87 17.86 22.64
C LYS A 94 9.05 16.78 21.94
N SER A 95 9.66 16.02 21.01
CA SER A 95 9.02 14.96 20.24
C SER A 95 9.21 13.55 20.84
N LEU A 96 9.77 13.43 22.05
CA LEU A 96 9.94 12.14 22.71
C LEU A 96 8.58 11.45 22.87
N GLN A 97 8.53 10.21 22.40
CA GLN A 97 7.30 9.43 22.31
C GLN A 97 7.65 7.96 22.49
N PRO A 98 7.00 7.24 23.43
CA PRO A 98 7.18 5.80 23.57
C PRO A 98 6.85 5.05 22.29
N GLY A 99 7.61 4.00 21.99
CA GLY A 99 7.41 3.17 20.79
C GLY A 99 7.87 3.83 19.48
N HIS A 100 8.51 5.00 19.52
CA HIS A 100 9.16 5.62 18.36
C HIS A 100 10.68 5.43 18.42
N PHE A 101 11.31 5.56 17.26
CA PHE A 101 12.77 5.59 17.10
C PHE A 101 13.17 6.72 16.16
N TRP A 102 14.43 7.14 16.22
CA TRP A 102 15.04 8.00 15.23
C TRP A 102 16.02 7.21 14.36
N SER A 103 16.25 7.68 13.14
CA SER A 103 17.23 7.12 12.20
C SER A 103 17.87 8.21 11.34
N THR A 104 18.96 7.88 10.64
CA THR A 104 19.51 8.71 9.57
C THR A 104 18.41 9.21 8.63
N LEU A 105 18.34 10.52 8.41
CA LEU A 105 17.42 11.10 7.42
C LEU A 105 17.93 10.74 6.01
N LEU A 106 17.24 9.82 5.35
CA LEU A 106 17.57 9.37 4.00
C LEU A 106 17.08 10.37 2.94
N THR A 107 17.79 10.44 1.82
CA THR A 107 17.44 11.25 0.65
C THR A 107 17.46 10.40 -0.61
N GLY A 108 16.72 10.83 -1.64
CA GLY A 108 16.60 10.11 -2.90
C GLY A 108 15.16 9.75 -3.24
N ARG A 109 14.97 8.92 -4.28
CA ARG A 109 13.64 8.47 -4.70
C ARG A 109 13.03 7.55 -3.65
N HIS A 110 11.74 7.75 -3.35
CA HIS A 110 10.94 6.82 -2.58
C HIS A 110 10.32 5.78 -3.54
N ILE A 111 10.75 4.53 -3.44
CA ILE A 111 10.30 3.42 -4.29
C ILE A 111 9.69 2.34 -3.40
N SER A 112 8.51 1.85 -3.77
CA SER A 112 7.93 0.64 -3.18
C SER A 112 8.15 -0.52 -4.15
N THR A 113 8.64 -1.65 -3.66
CA THR A 113 9.01 -2.82 -4.47
C THR A 113 8.31 -4.05 -3.96
N ASP A 114 7.34 -4.56 -4.73
CA ASP A 114 6.81 -5.90 -4.48
C ASP A 114 7.78 -6.95 -5.02
N ALA A 115 7.94 -8.04 -4.28
CA ALA A 115 8.86 -9.12 -4.59
C ALA A 115 8.26 -10.49 -4.27
N ALA A 116 8.49 -11.46 -5.14
CA ALA A 116 8.32 -12.87 -4.84
C ALA A 116 9.65 -13.42 -4.31
N ILE A 117 9.61 -14.03 -3.14
CA ILE A 117 10.79 -14.60 -2.49
C ILE A 117 10.63 -16.12 -2.41
N LEU A 118 11.66 -16.84 -2.85
CA LEU A 118 11.77 -18.29 -2.77
C LEU A 118 13.01 -18.65 -1.95
N ASP A 119 12.80 -19.23 -0.78
CA ASP A 119 13.87 -19.60 0.18
C ASP A 119 14.91 -18.50 0.43
N GLY A 120 14.44 -17.27 0.65
CA GLY A 120 15.33 -16.11 0.86
C GLY A 120 15.98 -15.55 -0.40
N GLU A 121 15.56 -15.96 -1.60
CA GLU A 121 15.99 -15.38 -2.87
C GLU A 121 14.85 -14.65 -3.57
N ILE A 122 15.09 -13.41 -4.01
CA ILE A 122 14.11 -12.68 -4.83
C ILE A 122 14.11 -13.30 -6.24
N VAL A 123 12.97 -13.83 -6.66
CA VAL A 123 12.78 -14.48 -7.98
C VAL A 123 11.93 -13.66 -8.95
N TRP A 124 11.28 -12.62 -8.44
CA TRP A 124 10.57 -11.61 -9.23
C TRP A 124 10.40 -10.34 -8.40
N CYS A 125 10.40 -9.18 -9.04
CA CYS A 125 10.04 -7.93 -8.39
C CYS A 125 9.42 -6.90 -9.35
N ARG A 126 8.66 -5.96 -8.79
CA ARG A 126 8.13 -4.82 -9.51
C ARG A 126 8.19 -3.55 -8.68
N HIS A 127 8.66 -2.47 -9.30
CA HIS A 127 8.89 -1.19 -8.65
C HIS A 127 7.73 -0.23 -8.91
N THR A 128 7.38 0.55 -7.90
CA THR A 128 6.33 1.56 -7.98
C THR A 128 6.78 2.88 -7.35
N THR A 129 6.27 3.99 -7.89
CA THR A 129 6.40 5.32 -7.29
C THR A 129 5.05 5.98 -7.17
N GLY A 130 4.79 6.59 -6.01
CA GLY A 130 3.61 7.44 -5.82
C GLY A 130 3.92 8.90 -6.14
N VAL A 131 3.00 9.55 -6.86
CA VAL A 131 2.99 11.02 -7.00
C VAL A 131 2.12 11.61 -5.90
N ALA A 132 2.74 12.33 -4.97
CA ALA A 132 2.05 12.90 -3.83
C ALA A 132 1.03 13.98 -4.25
N ALA A 133 -0.13 13.98 -3.61
CA ALA A 133 -1.16 15.02 -3.75
C ALA A 133 -1.32 15.88 -2.46
N GLY A 134 -0.45 15.67 -1.46
CA GLY A 134 -0.44 16.40 -0.19
C GLY A 134 -1.03 15.59 0.98
N ASP A 135 -0.63 15.90 2.21
CA ASP A 135 -1.22 15.36 3.46
C ASP A 135 -1.39 13.83 3.47
N GLY A 136 -0.39 13.10 2.96
CA GLY A 136 -0.37 11.63 2.92
C GLY A 136 -1.19 11.00 1.79
N THR A 137 -1.74 11.79 0.86
CA THR A 137 -2.44 11.29 -0.33
C THR A 137 -1.51 11.18 -1.54
N PHE A 138 -1.88 10.30 -2.47
CA PHE A 138 -1.22 10.12 -3.76
C PHE A 138 -2.23 10.32 -4.89
N ASP A 139 -1.90 11.14 -5.90
CA ASP A 139 -2.71 11.33 -7.11
C ASP A 139 -2.78 10.01 -7.90
N TYR A 140 -1.61 9.41 -8.12
CA TYR A 140 -1.48 8.11 -8.74
C TYR A 140 -0.18 7.41 -8.34
N TRP A 141 -0.17 6.10 -8.56
CA TRP A 141 1.01 5.26 -8.55
C TRP A 141 1.41 4.91 -9.98
N HIS A 142 2.70 4.98 -10.28
CA HIS A 142 3.30 4.50 -11.51
C HIS A 142 4.02 3.19 -11.21
N ILE A 143 3.56 2.12 -11.87
CA ILE A 143 4.16 0.79 -11.85
C ILE A 143 5.15 0.75 -13.02
N HIS A 144 6.44 0.69 -12.69
CA HIS A 144 7.51 0.86 -13.65
C HIS A 144 7.72 -0.38 -14.50
N VAL A 145 7.96 -0.20 -15.80
CA VAL A 145 8.51 -1.25 -16.67
C VAL A 145 10.01 -1.48 -16.40
N GLU A 146 10.71 -0.43 -15.99
CA GLU A 146 12.15 -0.43 -15.81
C GLU A 146 12.58 -1.24 -14.59
N THR A 147 13.69 -1.96 -14.74
CA THR A 147 14.44 -2.51 -13.59
C THR A 147 15.08 -1.40 -12.79
N MET A 148 15.33 -1.64 -11.51
CA MET A 148 16.11 -0.73 -10.66
C MET A 148 17.26 -1.50 -10.01
N PRO A 149 18.37 -1.78 -10.74
CA PRO A 149 19.40 -2.73 -10.32
C PRO A 149 20.03 -2.45 -8.95
N GLU A 150 20.16 -1.17 -8.57
CA GLU A 150 20.69 -0.81 -7.25
C GLU A 150 19.76 -1.23 -6.11
N ILE A 151 18.45 -1.08 -6.30
CA ILE A 151 17.42 -1.50 -5.34
C ILE A 151 17.31 -3.02 -5.34
N GLU A 152 17.24 -3.63 -6.53
CA GLU A 152 17.18 -5.09 -6.69
C GLU A 152 18.36 -5.77 -6.02
N LYS A 153 19.59 -5.25 -6.23
CA LYS A 153 20.79 -5.75 -5.57
C LYS A 153 20.73 -5.57 -4.06
N TRP A 154 20.38 -4.37 -3.58
CA TRP A 154 20.36 -4.08 -2.14
C TRP A 154 19.33 -4.94 -1.40
N CYS A 155 18.08 -4.97 -1.91
CA CYS A 155 17.03 -5.79 -1.36
C CYS A 155 17.37 -7.28 -1.47
N GLY A 156 17.91 -7.74 -2.60
CA GLY A 156 18.31 -9.14 -2.79
C GLY A 156 19.37 -9.60 -1.79
N ASP A 157 20.43 -8.79 -1.59
CA ASP A 157 21.47 -9.09 -0.60
C ASP A 157 20.93 -9.07 0.84
N TRP A 158 20.03 -8.13 1.13
CA TRP A 158 19.39 -8.05 2.44
C TRP A 158 18.49 -9.26 2.69
N VAL A 159 17.62 -9.62 1.74
CA VAL A 159 16.71 -10.78 1.83
C VAL A 159 17.51 -12.07 2.02
N ARG A 160 18.56 -12.31 1.24
CA ARG A 160 19.41 -13.51 1.39
C ARG A 160 20.00 -13.64 2.79
N LYS A 161 20.39 -12.52 3.40
CA LYS A 161 20.99 -12.49 4.73
C LYS A 161 19.97 -12.60 5.86
N HIS A 162 18.79 -12.00 5.68
CA HIS A 162 17.86 -11.70 6.77
C HIS A 162 16.52 -12.46 6.69
N LEU A 163 16.19 -13.02 5.52
CA LEU A 163 14.98 -13.77 5.25
C LEU A 163 15.26 -15.16 4.66
N SER A 164 16.40 -15.77 5.01
CA SER A 164 16.64 -17.19 4.72
C SER A 164 15.47 -18.06 5.19
N GLY A 165 15.08 -19.05 4.39
CA GLY A 165 13.92 -19.91 4.66
C GLY A 165 12.56 -19.29 4.32
N TYR A 166 12.48 -17.98 4.09
CA TYR A 166 11.20 -17.34 3.74
C TYR A 166 10.80 -17.68 2.31
N THR A 167 9.54 -18.10 2.12
CA THR A 167 8.93 -18.23 0.79
C THR A 167 7.55 -17.62 0.80
N GLY A 168 7.36 -16.58 0.01
CA GLY A 168 6.13 -15.79 -0.05
C GLY A 168 6.34 -14.45 -0.75
N MET A 169 5.33 -13.61 -0.69
CA MET A 169 5.41 -12.24 -1.22
C MET A 169 5.97 -11.30 -0.15
N ALA A 170 6.67 -10.26 -0.57
CA ALA A 170 7.08 -9.17 0.29
C ALA A 170 6.97 -7.83 -0.45
N ASN A 171 6.88 -6.75 0.30
CA ASN A 171 7.02 -5.39 -0.19
C ASN A 171 8.16 -4.70 0.56
N PHE A 172 9.03 -4.00 -0.17
CA PHE A 172 10.11 -3.19 0.38
C PHE A 172 9.91 -1.73 -0.02
N GLU A 173 9.69 -0.87 0.97
CA GLU A 173 9.74 0.58 0.77
C GLU A 173 11.17 1.06 0.97
N THR A 174 11.68 1.84 0.01
CA THR A 174 13.06 2.30 0.02
C THR A 174 13.18 3.79 -0.27
N ILE A 175 14.17 4.44 0.34
CA ILE A 175 14.62 5.79 -0.03
C ILE A 175 16.12 5.72 -0.29
N GLY A 176 16.56 6.13 -1.49
CA GLY A 176 17.98 6.06 -1.88
C GLY A 176 18.53 4.63 -1.78
N SER A 177 17.71 3.64 -2.18
CA SER A 177 18.02 2.20 -2.13
C SER A 177 18.20 1.63 -0.72
N ARG A 178 17.87 2.37 0.36
CA ARG A 178 17.86 1.86 1.74
C ARG A 178 16.43 1.54 2.15
N ILE A 179 16.23 0.39 2.78
CA ILE A 179 14.92 -0.11 3.20
C ILE A 179 14.44 0.72 4.38
N ILE A 180 13.32 1.41 4.23
CA ILE A 180 12.68 2.15 5.31
C ILE A 180 11.57 1.33 5.97
N GLU A 181 10.93 0.44 5.24
CA GLU A 181 9.88 -0.44 5.73
C GLU A 181 9.84 -1.72 4.88
N ALA A 182 9.44 -2.83 5.49
CA ALA A 182 9.28 -4.10 4.80
C ALA A 182 8.02 -4.81 5.30
N HIS A 183 7.33 -5.49 4.40
CA HIS A 183 6.06 -6.16 4.65
C HIS A 183 6.11 -7.58 4.09
N LEU A 184 5.57 -8.57 4.79
CA LEU A 184 5.47 -9.96 4.31
C LEU A 184 4.19 -10.19 3.47
N ARG A 185 3.89 -9.21 2.62
CA ARG A 185 2.77 -9.19 1.67
C ARG A 185 3.09 -8.22 0.53
N PHE A 186 2.42 -8.39 -0.60
CA PHE A 186 2.46 -7.47 -1.75
C PHE A 186 1.48 -6.30 -1.56
N ALA A 187 1.54 -5.27 -2.40
CA ALA A 187 0.54 -4.21 -2.46
C ALA A 187 -0.76 -4.74 -3.08
N ASP A 188 -1.83 -4.75 -2.31
CA ASP A 188 -3.13 -5.30 -2.70
C ASP A 188 -3.94 -4.39 -3.64
N GLN A 189 -3.48 -3.16 -3.88
CA GLN A 189 -4.15 -2.16 -4.71
C GLN A 189 -4.12 -2.47 -6.22
N TRP A 190 -3.08 -3.11 -6.73
CA TRP A 190 -2.88 -3.36 -8.18
C TRP A 190 -2.33 -4.74 -8.61
N PRO A 191 -2.71 -5.89 -7.99
CA PRO A 191 -2.27 -7.21 -8.45
C PRO A 191 -2.62 -7.52 -9.91
N ASP A 192 -3.70 -6.93 -10.40
CA ASP A 192 -4.18 -7.06 -11.78
C ASP A 192 -3.31 -6.31 -12.80
N LEU A 193 -2.47 -5.38 -12.35
CA LEU A 193 -1.49 -4.72 -13.22
C LEU A 193 -0.26 -5.61 -13.48
N TYR A 194 0.10 -6.52 -12.59
CA TYR A 194 1.32 -7.33 -12.78
C TYR A 194 1.32 -8.23 -14.00
N GLY A 195 0.14 -8.54 -14.56
CA GLY A 195 0.00 -9.26 -15.80
C GLY A 195 -0.74 -10.58 -15.64
N GLN A 196 -1.17 -11.12 -16.78
CA GLN A 196 -1.93 -12.36 -16.81
C GLN A 196 -1.11 -13.53 -16.26
N GLY A 197 -1.68 -14.29 -15.32
CA GLY A 197 -1.03 -15.45 -14.70
C GLY A 197 -0.17 -15.13 -13.47
N TRP A 198 0.03 -13.84 -13.14
CA TRP A 198 0.80 -13.47 -11.95
C TRP A 198 0.17 -14.00 -10.66
N VAL A 199 -1.16 -13.90 -10.53
CA VAL A 199 -1.87 -14.39 -9.33
C VAL A 199 -1.78 -15.92 -9.22
N ASP A 200 -1.80 -16.65 -10.35
CA ASP A 200 -1.58 -18.10 -10.36
C ASP A 200 -0.14 -18.46 -9.98
N ALA A 201 0.85 -17.67 -10.40
CA ALA A 201 2.24 -17.83 -9.96
C ALA A 201 2.40 -17.56 -8.46
N MET A 202 1.75 -16.53 -7.93
CA MET A 202 1.68 -16.28 -6.49
C MET A 202 1.08 -17.46 -5.74
N VAL A 203 -0.04 -18.02 -6.20
CA VAL A 203 -0.63 -19.21 -5.55
C VAL A 203 0.35 -20.39 -5.57
N ARG A 204 1.03 -20.64 -6.69
CA ARG A 204 2.07 -21.68 -6.80
C ARG A 204 3.27 -21.42 -5.89
N LEU A 205 3.65 -20.17 -5.65
CA LEU A 205 4.71 -19.83 -4.70
C LEU A 205 4.40 -20.36 -3.30
N TYR A 206 3.18 -20.13 -2.82
CA TYR A 206 2.76 -20.57 -1.49
C TYR A 206 2.48 -22.07 -1.44
N ALA A 207 1.81 -22.61 -2.45
CA ALA A 207 1.35 -24.00 -2.48
C ALA A 207 2.48 -25.00 -2.80
N GLU A 208 3.34 -24.65 -3.74
CA GLU A 208 4.32 -25.57 -4.34
C GLU A 208 5.77 -25.13 -4.11
N LYS A 209 6.01 -23.95 -3.52
CA LYS A 209 7.36 -23.37 -3.38
C LYS A 209 8.05 -23.26 -4.74
N ARG A 210 7.30 -22.77 -5.73
CA ARG A 210 7.77 -22.57 -7.11
C ARG A 210 7.30 -21.24 -7.65
N TRP A 211 8.17 -20.57 -8.41
CA TRP A 211 7.83 -19.37 -9.16
C TRP A 211 7.96 -19.63 -10.66
N ASP A 212 6.88 -19.41 -11.38
CA ASP A 212 6.79 -19.59 -12.83
C ASP A 212 5.85 -18.54 -13.40
N PHE A 213 6.44 -17.43 -13.82
CA PHE A 213 5.76 -16.26 -14.37
C PHE A 213 6.64 -15.60 -15.42
N ASP A 214 6.11 -15.45 -16.63
CA ASP A 214 6.78 -14.72 -17.70
C ASP A 214 6.45 -13.22 -17.61
N ASP A 215 7.39 -12.45 -17.08
CA ASP A 215 7.28 -10.98 -16.97
C ASP A 215 7.97 -10.26 -18.15
N SER A 216 8.23 -10.93 -19.27
CA SER A 216 8.94 -10.34 -20.42
C SER A 216 8.13 -9.25 -21.15
N VAL A 217 6.80 -9.29 -21.06
CA VAL A 217 5.86 -8.37 -21.74
C VAL A 217 5.39 -7.22 -20.86
N ARG A 218 6.18 -6.86 -19.84
CA ARG A 218 5.89 -5.75 -18.94
C ARG A 218 5.84 -4.40 -19.65
N HIS A 219 5.01 -3.51 -19.13
CA HIS A 219 4.84 -2.13 -19.58
C HIS A 219 4.55 -1.22 -18.38
N ASP A 220 4.69 0.08 -18.60
CA ASP A 220 4.31 1.07 -17.59
C ASP A 220 2.80 1.06 -17.39
N GLN A 221 2.38 1.07 -16.14
CA GLN A 221 0.98 1.05 -15.76
C GLN A 221 0.74 2.00 -14.58
N TYR A 222 -0.52 2.33 -14.34
CA TYR A 222 -0.89 3.39 -13.43
C TYR A 222 -2.09 2.98 -12.58
N SER A 223 -2.02 3.27 -11.28
CA SER A 223 -3.15 3.18 -10.36
C SER A 223 -3.52 4.59 -9.92
N VAL A 224 -4.62 5.13 -10.47
CA VAL A 224 -5.05 6.52 -10.28
C VAL A 224 -6.14 6.58 -9.22
N VAL A 225 -6.06 7.54 -8.31
CA VAL A 225 -6.93 7.61 -7.13
C VAL A 225 -7.91 8.78 -7.25
N LEU A 226 -9.18 8.51 -6.94
CA LEU A 226 -10.20 9.54 -6.78
C LEU A 226 -10.37 9.87 -5.30
N TRP A 227 -9.87 11.04 -4.92
CA TRP A 227 -10.06 11.62 -3.59
C TRP A 227 -11.25 12.57 -3.55
N ALA A 228 -11.84 12.68 -2.36
CA ALA A 228 -12.80 13.72 -2.01
C ALA A 228 -12.55 14.25 -0.60
N PRO A 229 -13.13 15.40 -0.21
CA PRO A 229 -12.93 15.96 1.13
C PRO A 229 -13.44 15.05 2.26
N HIS A 230 -12.79 15.12 3.42
CA HIS A 230 -13.32 14.53 4.66
C HIS A 230 -14.60 15.21 5.15
N GLY A 231 -15.29 14.59 6.11
CA GLY A 231 -16.44 15.19 6.81
C GLY A 231 -17.74 15.25 5.98
N ARG A 232 -17.83 14.46 4.90
CA ARG A 232 -19.02 14.34 4.05
C ARG A 232 -19.44 12.89 3.94
N THR A 233 -20.72 12.66 3.68
CA THR A 233 -21.24 11.36 3.29
C THR A 233 -21.34 11.28 1.76
N TYR A 234 -20.84 10.20 1.19
CA TYR A 234 -20.82 9.96 -0.24
C TYR A 234 -21.75 8.82 -0.61
N ARG A 235 -22.31 8.89 -1.83
CA ARG A 235 -22.96 7.75 -2.47
C ARG A 235 -22.05 7.13 -3.52
N HIS A 236 -22.14 5.81 -3.67
CA HIS A 236 -21.51 5.05 -4.73
C HIS A 236 -21.92 5.62 -6.09
N PRO A 237 -20.99 5.67 -7.05
CA PRO A 237 -21.34 5.99 -8.43
C PRO A 237 -22.33 4.96 -8.96
N SER A 238 -23.22 5.38 -9.85
CA SER A 238 -24.19 4.47 -10.46
C SER A 238 -23.50 3.33 -11.21
N ALA A 239 -24.14 2.17 -11.30
CA ALA A 239 -23.60 1.01 -12.03
C ALA A 239 -23.29 1.35 -13.50
N SER A 240 -24.08 2.23 -14.13
CA SER A 240 -23.83 2.69 -15.50
C SER A 240 -22.57 3.57 -15.60
N SER A 241 -22.31 4.43 -14.62
CA SER A 241 -21.08 5.23 -14.59
C SER A 241 -19.84 4.37 -14.34
N VAL A 242 -19.93 3.39 -13.44
CA VAL A 242 -18.84 2.42 -13.23
C VAL A 242 -18.57 1.60 -14.50
N ALA A 243 -19.63 1.15 -15.20
CA ALA A 243 -19.50 0.43 -16.46
C ALA A 243 -18.85 1.29 -17.56
N ARG A 244 -19.22 2.58 -17.66
CA ARG A 244 -18.60 3.53 -18.59
C ARG A 244 -17.12 3.75 -18.28
N ALA A 245 -16.79 4.00 -17.01
CA ALA A 245 -15.40 4.17 -16.58
C ALA A 245 -14.55 2.92 -16.88
N ARG A 246 -15.11 1.73 -16.67
CA ARG A 246 -14.43 0.45 -17.00
C ARG A 246 -14.28 0.23 -18.51
N ALA A 247 -15.19 0.76 -19.33
CA ALA A 247 -15.15 0.63 -20.78
C ALA A 247 -14.17 1.61 -21.45
N GLU A 248 -13.59 2.57 -20.70
CA GLU A 248 -12.58 3.49 -21.22
C GLU A 248 -11.36 2.70 -21.75
N PRO A 249 -10.93 2.96 -23.01
CA PRO A 249 -9.78 2.27 -23.57
C PRO A 249 -8.53 2.44 -22.71
N GLY A 250 -7.94 1.31 -22.33
CA GLY A 250 -6.75 1.23 -21.50
C GLY A 250 -7.01 1.11 -20.00
N VAL A 251 -8.26 1.15 -19.54
CA VAL A 251 -8.61 0.80 -18.15
C VAL A 251 -8.58 -0.71 -17.96
N VAL A 252 -7.94 -1.15 -16.89
CA VAL A 252 -7.85 -2.56 -16.48
C VAL A 252 -8.96 -2.87 -15.46
N SER A 253 -9.13 -2.00 -14.47
CA SER A 253 -10.16 -2.19 -13.45
C SER A 253 -10.55 -0.87 -12.76
N VAL A 254 -11.70 -0.92 -12.09
CA VAL A 254 -12.26 0.17 -11.29
C VAL A 254 -12.65 -0.40 -9.93
N GLN A 255 -12.18 0.24 -8.86
CA GLN A 255 -12.49 -0.09 -7.47
C GLN A 255 -13.29 1.06 -6.86
N ILE A 256 -14.39 0.76 -6.17
CA ILE A 256 -15.03 1.70 -5.25
C ILE A 256 -14.57 1.31 -3.84
N THR A 257 -13.86 2.21 -3.17
CA THR A 257 -13.03 1.87 -2.00
C THR A 257 -13.62 2.32 -0.67
N PHE A 258 -14.92 2.58 -0.64
CA PHE A 258 -15.63 2.99 0.57
C PHE A 258 -16.99 2.31 0.68
N TYR A 259 -17.51 2.28 1.90
CA TYR A 259 -18.76 1.68 2.28
C TYR A 259 -19.77 2.80 2.56
N GLU A 260 -20.90 2.80 1.87
CA GLU A 260 -21.94 3.84 2.07
C GLU A 260 -22.64 3.71 3.43
N ASP A 261 -22.62 2.51 4.00
CA ASP A 261 -23.30 2.12 5.23
C ASP A 261 -22.43 2.29 6.48
N LEU A 262 -21.13 2.58 6.31
CA LEU A 262 -20.23 2.93 7.41
C LEU A 262 -20.11 4.45 7.57
N ASP A 263 -19.90 4.90 8.80
CA ASP A 263 -19.56 6.29 9.06
C ASP A 263 -18.24 6.64 8.32
N PRO A 264 -18.14 7.80 7.63
CA PRO A 264 -16.91 8.20 6.96
C PRO A 264 -15.67 8.20 7.85
N SER A 265 -15.82 8.43 9.17
CA SER A 265 -14.72 8.40 10.14
C SER A 265 -14.20 7.00 10.46
N GLU A 266 -14.95 5.94 10.14
CA GLU A 266 -14.53 4.55 10.31
C GLU A 266 -13.65 4.04 9.16
N HIS A 267 -13.53 4.82 8.08
CA HIS A 267 -12.68 4.48 6.95
C HIS A 267 -11.23 4.87 7.22
N SER A 268 -10.30 3.92 7.03
CA SER A 268 -8.86 4.22 7.08
C SER A 268 -8.45 5.05 5.87
N ASN A 269 -8.24 6.34 6.08
CA ASN A 269 -7.88 7.31 5.05
C ASN A 269 -6.78 8.25 5.57
N PRO A 270 -5.88 8.73 4.68
CA PRO A 270 -4.91 9.74 5.08
C PRO A 270 -5.59 11.08 5.40
N PRO A 271 -4.92 11.98 6.15
CA PRO A 271 -5.48 13.28 6.50
C PRO A 271 -5.92 14.13 5.28
N GLY A 272 -5.24 13.98 4.13
CA GLY A 272 -5.49 14.79 2.94
C GLY A 272 -6.80 14.52 2.20
N GLY A 273 -7.46 13.38 2.43
CA GLY A 273 -8.72 13.10 1.73
C GLY A 273 -9.33 11.75 2.03
N PHE A 274 -10.60 11.62 1.64
CA PHE A 274 -11.40 10.41 1.67
C PHE A 274 -11.32 9.71 0.30
N ARG A 275 -10.85 8.46 0.27
CA ARG A 275 -10.65 7.71 -0.96
C ARG A 275 -11.98 7.13 -1.46
N LEU A 276 -12.44 7.60 -2.62
CA LEU A 276 -13.70 7.15 -3.21
C LEU A 276 -13.50 5.97 -4.16
N ALA A 277 -12.49 6.06 -5.02
CA ALA A 277 -12.26 5.06 -6.04
C ALA A 277 -10.79 4.97 -6.41
N ILE A 278 -10.43 3.84 -6.99
CA ILE A 278 -9.14 3.61 -7.64
C ILE A 278 -9.44 3.12 -9.05
N VAL A 279 -8.60 3.50 -10.01
CA VAL A 279 -8.64 3.03 -11.39
C VAL A 279 -7.25 2.56 -11.78
N ASN A 280 -7.14 1.27 -12.06
CA ASN A 280 -5.93 0.68 -12.61
C ASN A 280 -6.00 0.73 -14.14
N ALA A 281 -4.93 1.20 -14.78
CA ALA A 281 -4.90 1.46 -16.22
C ALA A 281 -3.50 1.26 -16.83
N SER A 282 -3.48 0.93 -18.10
CA SER A 282 -2.28 0.85 -18.95
C SER A 282 -1.66 2.22 -19.29
N SER A 283 -2.37 3.32 -19.03
CA SER A 283 -1.82 4.67 -19.16
C SER A 283 -2.46 5.62 -18.17
N LEU A 284 -1.68 6.62 -17.73
CA LEU A 284 -2.17 7.67 -16.83
C LEU A 284 -3.37 8.43 -17.43
N ALA A 285 -3.34 8.68 -18.75
CA ALA A 285 -4.43 9.36 -19.45
C ALA A 285 -5.73 8.56 -19.41
N ALA A 286 -5.68 7.23 -19.59
CA ALA A 286 -6.85 6.37 -19.48
C ALA A 286 -7.41 6.37 -18.06
N GLY A 287 -6.55 6.22 -17.05
CA GLY A 287 -6.96 6.29 -15.66
C GLY A 287 -7.66 7.62 -15.33
N ARG A 288 -7.08 8.76 -15.75
CA ARG A 288 -7.67 10.09 -15.53
C ARG A 288 -9.03 10.29 -16.19
N ARG A 289 -9.23 9.80 -17.42
CA ARG A 289 -10.55 9.87 -18.08
C ARG A 289 -11.62 9.09 -17.32
N ALA A 290 -11.28 7.88 -16.87
CA ALA A 290 -12.21 7.07 -16.09
C ALA A 290 -12.51 7.68 -14.72
N ILE A 291 -11.51 8.29 -14.06
CA ILE A 291 -11.71 9.05 -12.82
C ILE A 291 -12.68 10.21 -13.04
N GLU A 292 -12.63 10.90 -14.17
CA GLU A 292 -13.57 11.99 -14.48
C GLU A 292 -15.01 11.49 -14.66
N VAL A 293 -15.19 10.38 -15.37
CA VAL A 293 -16.50 9.70 -15.49
C VAL A 293 -17.08 9.36 -14.12
N LEU A 294 -16.25 8.86 -13.21
CA LEU A 294 -16.67 8.55 -11.84
C LEU A 294 -16.99 9.82 -11.05
N ARG A 295 -16.15 10.85 -11.15
CA ARG A 295 -16.30 12.13 -10.44
C ARG A 295 -17.63 12.81 -10.76
N GLU A 296 -18.03 12.84 -12.02
CA GLU A 296 -19.31 13.41 -12.47
C GLU A 296 -20.53 12.68 -11.86
N SER A 297 -20.35 11.42 -11.46
CA SER A 297 -21.43 10.57 -10.95
C SER A 297 -21.52 10.44 -9.44
N ILE A 298 -20.54 10.97 -8.70
CA ILE A 298 -20.53 10.92 -7.25
C ILE A 298 -21.44 12.00 -6.68
N VAL A 299 -22.42 11.56 -5.90
CA VAL A 299 -23.33 12.44 -5.16
C VAL A 299 -22.82 12.57 -3.73
N TYR A 300 -22.62 13.81 -3.27
CA TYR A 300 -22.36 14.09 -1.85
C TYR A 300 -23.64 14.56 -1.17
N LEU A 301 -23.87 14.08 0.04
CA LEU A 301 -24.98 14.50 0.88
C LEU A 301 -24.46 15.52 1.88
N ASP A 302 -25.00 16.73 1.87
CA ASP A 302 -24.62 17.74 2.84
C ASP A 302 -25.19 17.35 4.22
N SER A 303 -24.30 17.12 5.19
CA SER A 303 -24.64 16.68 6.55
C SER A 303 -25.64 17.57 7.29
N LYS A 304 -25.86 18.81 6.80
CA LYS A 304 -26.85 19.74 7.36
C LYS A 304 -28.30 19.42 7.00
N ILE A 305 -28.56 18.56 6.00
CA ILE A 305 -29.93 18.29 5.53
C ILE A 305 -30.54 17.05 6.23
N VAL A 306 -29.73 16.05 6.58
CA VAL A 306 -30.24 14.79 7.17
C VAL A 306 -30.85 15.00 8.57
N ARG A 307 -30.35 15.97 9.36
CA ARG A 307 -30.96 16.31 10.66
C ARG A 307 -32.31 17.02 10.56
N LYS A 308 -32.66 17.63 9.42
CA LYS A 308 -33.97 18.31 9.26
C LYS A 308 -35.09 17.32 8.91
N THR A 309 -34.79 16.25 8.19
CA THR A 309 -35.81 15.27 7.78
C THR A 309 -36.24 14.36 8.94
N VAL A 310 -35.32 14.00 9.85
CA VAL A 310 -35.67 13.19 11.03
C VAL A 310 -36.51 13.98 12.04
N LEU A 311 -36.24 15.28 12.23
CA LEU A 311 -37.00 16.13 13.15
C LEU A 311 -38.39 16.52 12.63
N GLN A 312 -38.64 16.48 11.32
CA GLN A 312 -39.97 16.74 10.74
C GLN A 312 -40.87 15.51 10.67
N MET A 313 -40.32 14.29 10.73
CA MET A 313 -41.11 13.05 10.75
C MET A 313 -41.45 12.56 12.18
N SER A 314 -40.83 13.13 13.21
CA SER A 314 -41.19 12.90 14.62
C SER A 314 -42.22 13.90 15.17
N SER A 315 -42.80 14.74 14.31
CA SER A 315 -43.82 15.73 14.66
C SER A 315 -45.11 15.60 13.83
N LEU A 316 -45.40 14.41 13.30
CA LEU A 316 -46.69 14.03 12.72
C LEU A 316 -47.15 12.71 13.34
#